data_AF-A0A1Q2CBK0-F1
#
_entry.id   AF-A0A1Q2CBK0-F1
#
_cell.length_a   1.000
_cell.length_b   1.000
_cell.length_c   1.000
_cell.angle_alpha   90.00
_cell.angle_beta   90.00
_cell.angle_gamma   90.00
#
_symmetry.space_group_name_H-M   'P 1'
#
loop_
_entity.id
_entity.type
_entity.pdbx_description
1 polymer ?
#
loop_
_entity_poly.entity_id
_entity_poly.type
_entity_poly.pdbx_seq_one_letter_code
_entity_poly.pdbx_strand_id
1 'polypeptide(L)'
;MLISVEEGVLDEYLVVATPQEYDGSPGVNTFRMDYAPRSVHPDRLALAAYLLFRPWASGPLQLPSPVSPALAEAIAALHAVCSVQPGPVDLTPRTGPPGRRPLRLAWRTDHSSEPPPGGMTVNLLRSDEASGALRTAQSVWLPSNAFMLAETEARELDVALAIGCLLAGDLDVRELHLPVAVPEPLSRLLHRAGLSLA
;
A
#
# COMPACT_ATOMS: atom_id res chain seq x y z
N MET A 1 10.85 8.49 10.90
CA MET A 1 11.16 7.72 9.67
C MET A 1 10.96 8.57 8.44
N LEU A 2 11.91 8.55 7.51
CA LEU A 2 11.78 9.16 6.18
C LEU A 2 11.44 8.09 5.15
N ILE A 3 10.40 8.30 4.35
CA ILE A 3 10.02 7.39 3.26
C ILE A 3 10.06 8.14 1.93
N SER A 4 10.80 7.61 0.96
CA SER A 4 10.89 8.10 -0.42
C SER A 4 10.37 7.07 -1.42
N VAL A 5 10.07 7.54 -2.62
CA VAL A 5 9.77 6.70 -3.78
C VAL A 5 10.89 6.90 -4.79
N GLU A 6 11.34 5.80 -5.37
CA GLU A 6 12.36 5.79 -6.40
C GLU A 6 11.88 4.94 -7.59
N GLU A 7 12.27 5.34 -8.80
CA GLU A 7 12.09 4.50 -9.99
C GLU A 7 13.30 3.58 -10.12
N GLY A 8 13.04 2.27 -10.18
CA GLY A 8 14.07 1.26 -10.36
C GLY A 8 14.41 1.03 -11.83
N VAL A 9 15.17 -0.02 -12.10
CA VAL A 9 15.52 -0.41 -13.48
C VAL A 9 14.35 -1.26 -14.03
N LEU A 10 14.02 -1.13 -15.32
CA LEU A 10 13.01 -1.98 -15.99
C LEU A 10 11.57 -1.87 -15.40
N ASP A 11 11.04 -0.64 -15.27
CA ASP A 11 9.68 -0.38 -14.74
C ASP A 11 9.44 -0.90 -13.30
N GLU A 12 10.51 -1.02 -12.51
CA GLU A 12 10.42 -1.30 -11.07
C GLU A 12 9.94 -0.07 -10.29
N TYR A 13 9.06 -0.30 -9.32
CA TYR A 13 8.62 0.72 -8.37
C TYR A 13 9.19 0.44 -6.99
N LEU A 14 9.90 1.42 -6.43
CA LEU A 14 10.60 1.29 -5.16
C LEU A 14 10.00 2.24 -4.12
N VAL A 15 9.75 1.73 -2.91
CA VAL A 15 9.43 2.54 -1.74
C VAL A 15 10.52 2.29 -0.70
N VAL A 16 11.30 3.32 -0.38
CA VAL A 16 12.49 3.22 0.46
C VAL A 16 12.23 3.90 1.79
N ALA A 17 12.45 3.17 2.89
CA ALA A 17 12.39 3.69 4.25
C ALA A 17 13.80 3.92 4.81
N THR A 18 14.06 5.13 5.30
CA THR A 18 15.27 5.51 6.00
C THR A 18 14.92 5.74 7.48
N PRO A 19 15.32 4.82 8.38
CA PRO A 19 15.18 5.02 9.82
C PRO A 19 15.93 6.27 10.28
N GLN A 20 15.33 7.01 11.21
CA GLN A 20 15.93 8.14 11.92
C GLN A 20 16.23 7.72 13.38
N GLU A 21 16.74 8.65 14.19
CA GLU A 21 17.30 8.40 15.52
C GLU A 21 16.38 7.61 16.48
N TYR A 22 15.07 7.78 16.34
CA TYR A 22 14.06 7.16 17.21
C TYR A 22 13.29 6.02 16.54
N ASP A 23 13.59 5.67 15.29
CA ASP A 23 12.90 4.62 14.54
C ASP A 23 13.48 3.23 14.80
N GLY A 24 12.66 2.21 14.60
CA GLY A 24 13.13 0.84 14.43
C GLY A 24 13.86 0.66 13.09
N SER A 25 14.76 -0.33 13.02
CA SER A 25 15.39 -0.72 11.76
C SER A 25 14.66 -1.93 11.14
N PRO A 26 14.05 -1.80 9.96
CA PRO A 26 13.45 -2.93 9.28
C PRO A 26 14.52 -3.90 8.77
N GLY A 27 14.20 -5.19 8.74
CA GLY A 27 15.10 -6.19 8.13
C GLY A 27 15.35 -5.94 6.64
N VAL A 28 14.38 -5.34 5.96
CA VAL A 28 14.48 -4.83 4.59
C VAL A 28 13.93 -3.42 4.54
N ASN A 29 14.75 -2.47 4.10
CA ASN A 29 14.41 -1.05 4.05
C ASN A 29 13.74 -0.60 2.75
N THR A 30 13.69 -1.48 1.75
CA THR A 30 13.18 -1.16 0.40
C THR A 30 12.11 -2.14 0.02
N PHE A 31 10.89 -1.65 -0.21
CA PHE A 31 9.86 -2.40 -0.91
C PHE A 31 10.05 -2.24 -2.41
N ARG A 32 9.92 -3.34 -3.16
CA ARG A 32 10.06 -3.37 -4.61
C ARG A 32 8.95 -4.20 -5.23
N MET A 33 8.40 -3.71 -6.33
CA MET A 33 7.53 -4.46 -7.22
C MET A 33 7.89 -4.23 -8.68
N ASP A 34 7.76 -5.26 -9.50
CA ASP A 34 8.09 -5.24 -10.93
C ASP A 34 6.95 -4.59 -11.77
N TYR A 35 6.38 -3.50 -11.26
CA TYR A 35 5.31 -2.73 -11.89
C TYR A 35 5.34 -1.28 -11.41
N ALA A 36 5.59 -0.34 -12.32
CA ALA A 36 5.51 1.09 -12.05
C ALA A 36 4.10 1.62 -12.37
N PRO A 37 3.28 1.96 -11.35
CA PRO A 37 1.97 2.55 -11.60
C PRO A 37 2.16 3.92 -12.24
N ARG A 38 1.44 4.19 -13.34
CA ARG A 38 1.59 5.44 -14.09
C ARG A 38 1.18 6.69 -13.32
N SER A 39 0.27 6.53 -12.37
CA SER A 39 -0.23 7.61 -11.52
C SER A 39 -0.75 7.04 -10.20
N VAL A 40 -0.19 7.50 -9.09
CA VAL A 40 -0.66 7.16 -7.74
C VAL A 40 -1.14 8.43 -7.06
N HIS A 41 -2.36 8.40 -6.52
CA HIS A 41 -2.86 9.53 -5.73
C HIS A 41 -2.00 9.72 -4.48
N PRO A 42 -1.60 10.96 -4.10
CA PRO A 42 -0.72 11.22 -2.95
C PRO A 42 -1.16 10.53 -1.66
N ASP A 43 -2.45 10.60 -1.31
CA ASP A 43 -2.97 9.92 -0.11
C ASP A 43 -2.87 8.39 -0.19
N ARG A 44 -3.04 7.79 -1.38
CA ARG A 44 -2.89 6.34 -1.56
C ARG A 44 -1.43 5.92 -1.47
N LEU A 45 -0.53 6.72 -2.05
CA LEU A 45 0.90 6.50 -1.95
C LEU A 45 1.37 6.58 -0.50
N ALA A 46 0.94 7.62 0.21
CA ALA A 46 1.32 7.83 1.59
C ALA A 46 0.74 6.75 2.52
N LEU A 47 -0.51 6.33 2.29
CA LEU A 47 -1.09 5.20 3.03
C LEU A 47 -0.32 3.90 2.74
N ALA A 48 0.05 3.62 1.49
CA ALA A 48 0.85 2.45 1.14
C ALA A 48 2.22 2.48 1.83
N ALA A 49 2.94 3.59 1.72
CA ALA A 49 4.23 3.82 2.37
C ALA A 49 4.13 3.61 3.89
N TYR A 50 3.11 4.18 4.51
CA TYR A 50 2.83 4.00 5.93
C TYR A 50 2.58 2.53 6.28
N LEU A 51 1.69 1.82 5.57
CA LEU A 51 1.38 0.42 5.85
C LEU A 51 2.60 -0.50 5.69
N LEU A 52 3.45 -0.23 4.70
CA LEU A 52 4.69 -1.00 4.48
C LEU A 52 5.65 -0.91 5.66
N PHE A 53 5.81 0.27 6.28
CA PHE A 53 6.87 0.48 7.27
C PHE A 53 6.39 0.88 8.68
N ARG A 54 5.07 0.94 8.93
CA ARG A 54 4.50 1.32 10.23
C ARG A 54 5.07 0.60 11.46
N PRO A 55 5.49 -0.69 11.43
CA PRO A 55 6.00 -1.35 12.64
C PRO A 55 7.29 -0.74 13.16
N TRP A 56 8.05 -0.08 12.29
CA TRP A 56 9.35 0.51 12.60
C TRP A 56 9.31 2.03 12.68
N ALA A 57 8.18 2.65 12.31
CA ALA A 57 8.02 4.09 12.38
C ALA A 57 7.73 4.55 13.82
N SER A 58 8.60 5.39 14.36
CA SER A 58 8.40 6.07 15.65
C SER A 58 8.87 7.52 15.59
N GLY A 59 8.07 8.43 16.15
CA GLY A 59 8.36 9.86 16.08
C GLY A 59 7.93 10.48 14.75
N PRO A 60 8.67 11.47 14.22
CA PRO A 60 8.30 12.17 12.98
C PRO A 60 8.24 11.20 11.78
N LEU A 61 7.13 11.16 11.06
CA LEU A 61 6.97 10.36 9.84
C LEU A 61 6.94 11.28 8.63
N GLN A 62 8.00 11.24 7.82
CA GLN A 62 8.10 11.99 6.57
C GLN A 62 7.66 11.09 5.42
N LEU A 63 6.51 11.40 4.84
CA LEU A 63 5.86 10.67 3.75
C LEU A 63 6.34 11.19 2.39
N PRO A 64 6.32 10.36 1.34
CA PRO A 64 6.89 10.71 0.04
C PRO A 64 6.14 11.84 -0.68
N SER A 65 4.88 12.10 -0.29
CA SER A 65 4.04 13.15 -0.85
C SER A 65 3.21 13.82 0.24
N PRO A 66 2.81 15.09 0.07
CA PRO A 66 1.87 15.74 0.97
C PRO A 66 0.55 14.97 1.08
N VAL A 67 0.07 14.79 2.30
CA VAL A 67 -1.19 14.07 2.60
C VAL A 67 -2.31 15.02 2.98
N SER A 68 -3.56 14.59 2.77
CA SER A 68 -4.72 15.31 3.28
C SER A 68 -4.76 15.32 4.82
N PRO A 69 -5.36 16.34 5.45
CA PRO A 69 -5.43 16.43 6.91
C PRO A 69 -6.20 15.25 7.52
N ALA A 70 -7.22 14.76 6.81
CA ALA A 70 -8.02 13.62 7.26
C ALA A 70 -7.23 12.31 7.28
N LEU A 71 -6.30 12.11 6.33
CA LEU A 71 -5.41 10.96 6.34
C LEU A 71 -4.34 11.10 7.43
N ALA A 72 -3.75 12.28 7.59
CA ALA A 72 -2.78 12.58 8.64
C ALA A 72 -3.35 12.28 10.04
N GLU A 73 -4.56 12.77 10.33
CA GLU A 73 -5.24 12.52 11.60
C GLU A 73 -5.49 11.03 11.84
N ALA A 74 -5.92 10.30 10.80
CA ALA A 74 -6.17 8.87 10.89
C ALA A 74 -4.89 8.05 11.13
N ILE A 75 -3.77 8.42 10.50
CA ILE A 75 -2.46 7.79 10.72
C ILE A 75 -2.01 8.02 12.17
N ALA A 76 -2.11 9.26 12.65
CA ALA A 76 -1.74 9.61 14.02
C ALA A 76 -2.60 8.87 15.06
N ALA A 77 -3.91 8.76 14.82
CA ALA A 77 -4.83 8.05 15.71
C ALA A 77 -4.52 6.55 15.82
N LEU A 78 -4.03 5.93 14.73
CA LEU A 78 -3.64 4.53 14.75
C LEU A 78 -2.37 4.28 15.58
N HIS A 79 -1.49 5.28 15.67
CA HIS A 79 -0.24 5.24 16.43
C HIS A 79 -0.37 5.73 17.87
N ALA A 80 -1.56 5.84 18.46
CA ALA A 80 -1.79 6.51 19.75
C ALA A 80 -0.84 6.12 20.94
N VAL A 81 -0.14 4.98 20.87
CA VAL A 81 0.88 4.57 21.86
C VAL A 81 2.24 5.28 21.68
N CYS A 82 2.60 5.66 20.44
CA CYS A 82 3.82 6.40 20.09
C CYS A 82 3.44 7.62 19.25
N SER A 83 3.71 8.84 19.72
CA SER A 83 3.37 10.06 18.98
C SER A 83 4.04 10.08 17.60
N VAL A 84 3.26 9.78 16.55
CA VAL A 84 3.68 9.92 15.15
C VAL A 84 3.08 11.19 14.59
N GLN A 85 3.95 12.04 14.06
CA GLN A 85 3.57 13.29 13.40
C GLN A 85 3.77 13.12 11.90
N PRO A 86 2.72 12.76 11.13
CA PRO A 86 2.83 12.61 9.69
C PRO A 86 3.00 13.99 9.03
N GLY A 87 3.96 14.09 8.12
CA GLY A 87 4.15 15.25 7.26
C GLY A 87 4.83 14.88 5.94
N PRO A 88 4.80 15.75 4.92
CA PRO A 88 4.10 17.04 4.88
C PRO A 88 2.57 16.89 4.76
N VAL A 89 1.80 17.87 5.26
CA VAL A 89 0.32 17.90 5.16
C VAL A 89 -0.10 19.01 4.21
N ASP A 90 -0.95 18.69 3.23
CA ASP A 90 -1.55 19.67 2.32
C ASP A 90 -2.93 20.10 2.83
N LEU A 91 -3.10 21.40 3.08
CA LEU A 91 -4.34 21.99 3.58
C LEU A 91 -5.34 22.35 2.48
N THR A 92 -4.98 22.13 1.20
CA THR A 92 -5.84 22.41 0.06
C THR A 92 -6.98 21.39 -0.02
N PRO A 93 -8.25 21.80 -0.23
CA PRO A 93 -9.36 20.86 -0.42
C PRO A 93 -9.11 19.96 -1.64
N ARG A 94 -9.18 18.64 -1.46
CA ARG A 94 -9.04 17.64 -2.53
C ARG A 94 -10.27 16.75 -2.60
N THR A 95 -10.76 16.50 -3.81
CA THR A 95 -11.74 15.44 -4.05
C THR A 95 -11.07 14.07 -3.95
N GLY A 96 -11.75 13.09 -3.37
CA GLY A 96 -11.22 11.73 -3.26
C GLY A 96 -10.87 11.14 -4.64
N PRO A 97 -9.86 10.26 -4.71
CA PRO A 97 -9.43 9.69 -5.98
C PRO A 97 -10.54 8.88 -6.66
N PRO A 98 -10.65 8.93 -8.00
CA PRO A 98 -11.64 8.16 -8.75
C PRO A 98 -11.35 6.65 -8.68
N GLY A 99 -12.37 5.86 -9.00
CA GLY A 99 -12.31 4.40 -9.11
C GLY A 99 -13.72 3.83 -9.26
N ARG A 100 -13.88 2.78 -10.06
CA ARG A 100 -15.20 2.18 -10.37
C ARG A 100 -15.25 0.67 -10.23
N ARG A 101 -14.09 0.01 -10.23
CA ARG A 101 -14.00 -1.46 -10.25
C ARG A 101 -13.64 -2.02 -8.87
N PRO A 102 -14.13 -3.22 -8.55
CA PRO A 102 -13.63 -3.97 -7.41
C PRO A 102 -12.30 -4.66 -7.77
N LEU A 103 -11.42 -4.78 -6.78
CA LEU A 103 -10.13 -5.46 -6.87
C LEU A 103 -10.02 -6.49 -5.78
N ARG A 104 -9.73 -7.72 -6.17
CA ARG A 104 -9.38 -8.77 -5.23
C ARG A 104 -7.86 -8.85 -5.11
N LEU A 105 -7.36 -8.88 -3.88
CA LEU A 105 -5.96 -9.12 -3.60
C LEU A 105 -5.80 -10.60 -3.21
N ALA A 106 -5.04 -11.35 -4.01
CA ALA A 106 -4.67 -12.72 -3.73
C ALA A 106 -3.18 -12.78 -3.39
N TRP A 107 -2.87 -13.26 -2.19
CA TRP A 107 -1.51 -13.52 -1.73
C TRP A 107 -1.41 -14.96 -1.25
N ARG A 108 -0.21 -15.55 -1.38
CA ARG A 108 0.03 -17.00 -1.33
C ARG A 108 -0.68 -17.73 -2.48
N THR A 109 -0.40 -19.02 -2.68
CA THR A 109 -0.84 -19.88 -3.81
C THR A 109 -2.36 -20.07 -3.96
N ASP A 110 -3.18 -19.16 -3.43
CA ASP A 110 -4.62 -19.08 -3.63
C ASP A 110 -4.97 -18.52 -5.02
N HIS A 111 -4.28 -19.04 -6.04
CA HIS A 111 -4.40 -18.67 -7.45
C HIS A 111 -5.76 -19.09 -8.06
N SER A 112 -6.58 -19.85 -7.35
CA SER A 112 -7.80 -20.46 -7.86
C SER A 112 -9.05 -19.62 -7.60
N SER A 113 -8.91 -18.38 -7.16
CA SER A 113 -10.07 -17.59 -6.76
C SER A 113 -10.54 -16.68 -7.89
N GLU A 114 -11.79 -16.89 -8.32
CA GLU A 114 -12.40 -16.12 -9.41
C GLU A 114 -12.41 -14.62 -9.08
N PRO A 115 -12.18 -13.75 -10.08
CA PRO A 115 -12.28 -12.31 -9.90
C PRO A 115 -13.72 -11.92 -9.54
N PRO A 116 -13.92 -10.86 -8.74
CA PRO A 116 -15.26 -10.36 -8.46
C PRO A 116 -15.96 -9.91 -9.77
N PRO A 117 -17.30 -9.96 -9.86
CA PRO A 117 -18.03 -9.54 -11.06
C PRO A 117 -17.63 -8.13 -11.52
N GLY A 118 -17.10 -8.02 -12.74
CA GLY A 118 -16.64 -6.74 -13.31
C GLY A 118 -15.33 -6.20 -12.70
N GLY A 119 -14.66 -6.98 -11.86
CA GLY A 119 -13.40 -6.62 -11.21
C GLY A 119 -12.18 -7.35 -11.75
N MET A 120 -11.11 -7.29 -10.97
CA MET A 120 -9.80 -7.84 -11.30
C MET A 120 -9.14 -8.49 -10.08
N THR A 121 -8.25 -9.45 -10.29
CA THR A 121 -7.45 -10.09 -9.23
C THR A 121 -5.98 -9.71 -9.36
N VAL A 122 -5.36 -9.20 -8.30
CA VAL A 122 -3.90 -9.05 -8.21
C VAL A 122 -3.33 -10.25 -7.48
N ASN A 123 -2.43 -10.96 -8.14
CA ASN A 123 -1.70 -12.10 -7.60
C ASN A 123 -0.29 -11.64 -7.24
N LEU A 124 0.03 -11.67 -5.95
CA LEU A 124 1.36 -11.33 -5.47
C LEU A 124 2.28 -12.56 -5.59
N LEU A 125 3.33 -12.41 -6.39
CA LEU A 125 4.37 -13.42 -6.58
C LEU A 125 5.63 -13.00 -5.83
N ARG A 126 6.45 -13.98 -5.44
CA ARG A 126 7.74 -13.69 -4.83
C ARG A 126 8.75 -13.33 -5.90
N SER A 127 9.50 -12.25 -5.70
CA SER A 127 10.50 -11.78 -6.65
C SER A 127 11.74 -12.67 -6.78
N ASP A 128 11.92 -13.66 -5.88
CA ASP A 128 12.97 -14.67 -6.00
C ASP A 128 12.56 -15.86 -6.90
N GLU A 129 11.28 -15.97 -7.24
CA GLU A 129 10.72 -17.05 -8.05
C GLU A 129 10.22 -16.58 -9.42
N ALA A 130 9.83 -15.31 -9.54
CA ALA A 130 9.30 -14.72 -10.77
C ALA A 130 9.88 -13.31 -10.98
N SER A 131 9.92 -12.88 -12.25
CA SER A 131 10.31 -11.52 -12.63
C SER A 131 9.45 -11.01 -13.79
N GLY A 132 9.15 -9.72 -13.76
CA GLY A 132 8.28 -9.04 -14.70
C GLY A 132 6.81 -9.16 -14.33
N ALA A 133 6.08 -8.04 -14.34
CA ALA A 133 4.63 -8.07 -14.18
C ALA A 133 3.92 -8.46 -15.48
N LEU A 134 2.84 -9.23 -15.34
CA LEU A 134 1.97 -9.62 -16.44
C LEU A 134 0.54 -9.20 -16.13
N ARG A 135 -0.05 -8.40 -17.02
CA ARG A 135 -1.43 -7.90 -16.91
C ARG A 135 -2.31 -8.53 -17.99
N THR A 136 -3.42 -9.10 -17.56
CA THR A 136 -4.52 -9.58 -18.42
C THR A 136 -5.75 -8.68 -18.25
N ALA A 137 -6.85 -9.03 -18.92
CA ALA A 137 -8.12 -8.33 -18.74
C ALA A 137 -8.70 -8.44 -17.32
N GLN A 138 -8.37 -9.53 -16.59
CA GLN A 138 -8.99 -9.87 -15.30
C GLN A 138 -7.97 -10.14 -14.19
N SER A 139 -6.68 -10.19 -14.51
CA SER A 139 -5.63 -10.47 -13.54
C SER A 139 -4.39 -9.61 -13.73
N VAL A 140 -3.69 -9.35 -12.64
CA VAL A 140 -2.31 -8.83 -12.63
C VAL A 140 -1.47 -9.82 -11.83
N TRP A 141 -0.38 -10.29 -12.39
CA TRP A 141 0.65 -11.05 -11.66
C TRP A 141 1.80 -10.11 -11.38
N LEU A 142 2.11 -9.94 -10.09
CA LEU A 142 3.05 -8.94 -9.61
C LEU A 142 4.14 -9.58 -8.75
N PRO A 143 5.33 -9.83 -9.30
CA PRO A 143 6.51 -10.13 -8.51
C PRO A 143 6.86 -8.96 -7.59
N SER A 144 7.11 -9.27 -6.32
CA SER A 144 7.52 -8.29 -5.32
C SER A 144 8.32 -8.93 -4.19
N ASN A 145 9.06 -8.13 -3.44
CA ASN A 145 9.70 -8.56 -2.19
C ASN A 145 8.77 -8.42 -0.97
N ALA A 146 7.45 -8.30 -1.19
CA ALA A 146 6.43 -8.18 -0.14
C ALA A 146 6.57 -9.24 0.96
N PHE A 147 6.96 -10.46 0.58
CA PHE A 147 7.15 -11.58 1.50
C PHE A 147 8.22 -11.31 2.57
N MET A 148 9.18 -10.41 2.31
CA MET A 148 10.20 -10.03 3.28
C MET A 148 9.69 -9.06 4.35
N LEU A 149 8.57 -8.36 4.10
CA LEU A 149 7.94 -7.41 5.02
C LEU A 149 6.73 -8.01 5.77
N ALA A 150 6.36 -9.24 5.42
CA ALA A 150 5.11 -9.91 5.79
C ALA A 150 5.35 -11.10 6.74
N GLU A 151 6.06 -10.87 7.85
CA GLU A 151 6.47 -11.92 8.80
C GLU A 151 5.31 -12.54 9.61
N THR A 152 4.17 -11.83 9.70
CA THR A 152 2.98 -12.26 10.45
C THR A 152 1.73 -12.06 9.60
N GLU A 153 0.62 -12.75 9.91
CA GLU A 153 -0.65 -12.61 9.18
C GLU A 153 -1.17 -11.16 9.16
N ALA A 154 -1.03 -10.44 10.27
CA ALA A 154 -1.39 -9.01 10.33
C ALA A 154 -0.53 -8.17 9.38
N ARG A 155 0.74 -8.52 9.22
CA ARG A 155 1.66 -7.86 8.30
C ARG A 155 1.41 -8.23 6.85
N GLU A 156 1.03 -9.48 6.57
CA GLU A 156 0.56 -9.88 5.23
C GLU A 156 -0.60 -9.02 4.77
N LEU A 157 -1.59 -8.79 5.64
CA LEU A 157 -2.71 -7.91 5.35
C LEU A 157 -2.28 -6.46 5.07
N ASP A 158 -1.40 -5.89 5.90
CA ASP A 158 -0.91 -4.52 5.72
C ASP A 158 -0.20 -4.34 4.38
N VAL A 159 0.68 -5.29 4.03
CA VAL A 159 1.47 -5.25 2.79
C VAL A 159 0.55 -5.45 1.58
N ALA A 160 -0.41 -6.36 1.66
CA ALA A 160 -1.41 -6.53 0.60
C ALA A 160 -2.22 -5.24 0.38
N LEU A 161 -2.71 -4.63 1.45
CA LEU A 161 -3.43 -3.34 1.40
C LEU A 161 -2.57 -2.23 0.82
N ALA A 162 -1.27 -2.17 1.17
CA ALA A 162 -0.34 -1.20 0.62
C ALA A 162 -0.24 -1.34 -0.91
N ILE A 163 -0.07 -2.56 -1.41
CA ILE A 163 0.00 -2.83 -2.86
C ILE A 163 -1.33 -2.49 -3.54
N GLY A 164 -2.46 -2.84 -2.92
CA GLY A 164 -3.79 -2.44 -3.40
C GLY A 164 -3.91 -0.92 -3.54
N CYS A 165 -3.42 -0.16 -2.57
CA CYS A 165 -3.41 1.31 -2.62
C CYS A 165 -2.57 1.85 -3.77
N LEU A 166 -1.37 1.28 -4.02
CA LEU A 166 -0.49 1.70 -5.12
C LEU A 166 -1.13 1.44 -6.48
N LEU A 167 -1.75 0.28 -6.66
CA LEU A 167 -2.33 -0.13 -7.94
C LEU A 167 -3.73 0.45 -8.20
N ALA A 168 -4.45 0.89 -7.17
CA ALA A 168 -5.85 1.25 -7.30
C ALA A 168 -6.11 2.36 -8.32
N GLY A 169 -5.20 3.32 -8.46
CA GLY A 169 -5.33 4.38 -9.46
C GLY A 169 -5.24 3.86 -10.89
N ASP A 170 -4.25 3.01 -11.16
CA ASP A 170 -3.94 2.52 -12.51
C ASP A 170 -4.89 1.40 -12.98
N LEU A 171 -5.54 0.73 -12.02
CA LEU A 171 -6.55 -0.30 -12.28
C LEU A 171 -8.00 0.24 -12.26
N ASP A 172 -8.20 1.55 -12.04
CA ASP A 172 -9.51 2.20 -11.86
C ASP A 172 -10.35 1.53 -10.75
N VAL A 173 -9.69 1.21 -9.63
CA VAL A 173 -10.27 0.47 -8.51
C VAL A 173 -10.66 1.42 -7.40
N ARG A 174 -11.81 1.14 -6.78
CA ARG A 174 -12.27 1.82 -5.56
C ARG A 174 -12.54 0.88 -4.39
N GLU A 175 -12.83 -0.37 -4.67
CA GLU A 175 -13.26 -1.35 -3.68
C GLU A 175 -12.25 -2.49 -3.64
N LEU A 176 -11.76 -2.82 -2.44
CA LEU A 176 -10.82 -3.90 -2.20
C LEU A 176 -11.57 -5.07 -1.55
N HIS A 177 -11.53 -6.23 -2.20
CA HIS A 177 -12.02 -7.49 -1.69
C HIS A 177 -10.87 -8.30 -1.12
N LEU A 178 -11.01 -8.68 0.14
CA LEU A 178 -10.01 -9.44 0.87
C LEU A 178 -10.60 -10.75 1.40
N PRO A 179 -9.83 -11.84 1.43
CA PRO A 179 -10.27 -13.11 2.00
C PRO A 179 -10.36 -13.09 3.53
N VAL A 180 -9.92 -12.00 4.19
CA VAL A 180 -9.88 -11.85 5.65
C VAL A 180 -10.57 -10.57 6.08
N ALA A 181 -11.18 -10.60 7.27
CA ALA A 181 -11.81 -9.41 7.85
C ALA A 181 -10.75 -8.36 8.21
N VAL A 182 -10.99 -7.11 7.81
CA VAL A 182 -10.09 -6.00 8.09
C VAL A 182 -10.49 -5.31 9.40
N PRO A 183 -9.56 -5.06 10.32
CA PRO A 183 -9.82 -4.30 11.54
C PRO A 183 -10.37 -2.90 11.25
N GLU A 184 -11.35 -2.46 12.03
CA GLU A 184 -12.01 -1.16 11.87
C GLU A 184 -11.08 0.07 11.79
N PRO A 185 -9.97 0.15 12.56
CA PRO A 185 -9.01 1.25 12.39
C PRO A 185 -8.38 1.32 10.99
N LEU A 186 -8.10 0.17 10.38
CA LEU A 186 -7.57 0.08 9.01
C LEU A 186 -8.64 0.40 7.97
N SER A 187 -9.87 -0.04 8.18
CA SER A 187 -11.01 0.29 7.31
C SER A 187 -11.22 1.81 7.22
N ARG A 188 -11.13 2.51 8.35
CA ARG A 188 -11.23 3.98 8.39
C ARG A 188 -10.11 4.67 7.63
N LEU A 189 -8.88 4.17 7.73
CA LEU A 189 -7.73 4.69 6.97
C LEU A 189 -7.94 4.57 5.45
N LEU A 190 -8.35 3.39 4.99
CA LEU A 190 -8.64 3.14 3.57
C LEU A 190 -9.74 4.07 3.05
N HIS A 191 -10.78 4.28 3.86
CA HIS A 191 -11.86 5.19 3.50
C HIS A 191 -11.37 6.63 3.30
N ARG A 192 -10.43 7.11 4.12
CA ARG A 192 -9.80 8.44 3.95
C ARG A 192 -8.95 8.54 2.68
N ALA A 193 -8.31 7.44 2.28
CA ALA A 193 -7.58 7.35 1.01
C ALA A 193 -8.50 7.13 -0.23
N GLY A 194 -9.83 7.13 -0.03
CA GLY A 194 -10.82 6.98 -1.10
C GLY A 194 -11.03 5.53 -1.55
N LEU A 195 -10.75 4.55 -0.69
CA LEU A 195 -10.97 3.12 -0.95
C LEU A 195 -12.04 2.56 0.01
N SER A 196 -12.86 1.63 -0.47
CA SER A 196 -13.82 0.86 0.33
C SER A 196 -13.38 -0.60 0.45
N LEU A 197 -13.92 -1.28 1.45
CA LEU A 197 -13.70 -2.71 1.70
C LEU A 197 -15.01 -3.46 1.50
N ALA A 198 -14.91 -4.68 0.96
CA ALA A 198 -16.02 -5.60 0.78
C ALA A 198 -15.64 -7.04 1.11
#